data_AF-A0A9P2RYV6-F1
#
_entry.id   AF-A0A9P2RYV6-F1
#
_cell.length_a   1.000
_cell.length_b   1.000
_cell.length_c   1.000
_cell.angle_alpha   90.00
_cell.angle_beta   90.00
_cell.angle_gamma   90.00
#
_symmetry.space_group_name_H-M   'P 1'
#
loop_
_entity.id
_entity.type
_entity.pdbx_description
1 polymer ?
#
loop_
_entity_poly.entity_id
_entity_poly.type
_entity_poly.pdbx_seq_one_letter_code
_entity_poly.pdbx_strand_id
1 'polypeptide(L)'
;MFPHSDSILVEGFIAGYQYVLEGKLGVLTNSTKKYQNLLYSLGNIGLHTDAHSRGSMTAGNGSYNLAKHGVHGIAKETTINFFGPAFNAQDMADTLYILSDGKQDYVNLENHKYDFVGTKIGKNPYTFEQIPLGSGPWKEAGKIAFSYPSVHACYGTASPICRQAYGSSNRVRIYSTYLGLDYLGRKK
;
A
#
# COMPACT_ATOMS: atom_id res chain seq x y z
N MET A 1 -2.36 1.63 -16.51
CA MET A 1 -1.96 0.42 -17.27
C MET A 1 -1.01 -0.37 -16.39
N PHE A 2 -1.52 -1.38 -15.68
CA PHE A 2 -0.69 -2.25 -14.84
C PHE A 2 0.01 -3.29 -15.74
N PRO A 3 1.31 -3.57 -15.57
CA PRO A 3 1.94 -4.68 -16.27
C PRO A 3 1.31 -5.99 -15.82
N HIS A 4 0.76 -6.75 -16.77
CA HIS A 4 0.26 -8.11 -16.57
C HIS A 4 1.48 -9.03 -16.34
N SER A 5 1.49 -9.75 -15.21
CA SER A 5 2.40 -10.89 -15.00
C SER A 5 1.59 -12.09 -14.54
N ASP A 6 1.68 -13.20 -15.26
CA ASP A 6 0.79 -14.37 -15.16
C ASP A 6 1.06 -15.29 -13.95
N SER A 7 1.54 -14.76 -12.81
CA SER A 7 1.58 -15.51 -11.54
C SER A 7 1.93 -14.62 -10.33
N ILE A 8 1.24 -14.80 -9.20
CA ILE A 8 1.52 -14.13 -7.91
C ILE A 8 2.90 -14.52 -7.33
N LEU A 9 3.43 -15.70 -7.67
CA LEU A 9 4.81 -16.09 -7.29
C LEU A 9 5.85 -15.21 -7.99
N VAL A 10 5.60 -14.89 -9.27
CA VAL A 10 6.43 -13.97 -10.05
C VAL A 10 6.24 -12.55 -9.52
N GLU A 11 5.04 -12.18 -9.08
CA GLU A 11 4.79 -10.90 -8.41
C GLU A 11 5.53 -10.78 -7.08
N GLY A 12 5.53 -11.82 -6.24
CA GLY A 12 6.27 -11.88 -4.98
C GLY A 12 7.79 -11.86 -5.17
N PHE A 13 8.30 -12.58 -6.17
CA PHE A 13 9.71 -12.52 -6.56
C PHE A 13 10.11 -11.13 -7.07
N ILE A 14 9.30 -10.52 -7.93
CA ILE A 14 9.55 -9.16 -8.43
C ILE A 14 9.35 -8.12 -7.32
N ALA A 15 8.43 -8.31 -6.38
CA ALA A 15 8.23 -7.44 -5.22
C ALA A 15 9.44 -7.52 -4.27
N GLY A 16 9.96 -8.73 -4.04
CA GLY A 16 11.23 -8.94 -3.34
C GLY A 16 12.40 -8.31 -4.10
N TYR A 17 12.42 -8.41 -5.43
CA TYR A 17 13.42 -7.78 -6.28
C TYR A 17 13.34 -6.25 -6.26
N GLN A 18 12.14 -5.66 -6.32
CA GLN A 18 11.93 -4.21 -6.15
C GLN A 18 12.29 -3.75 -4.74
N TYR A 19 11.93 -4.52 -3.71
CA TYR A 19 12.35 -4.24 -2.33
C TYR A 19 13.88 -4.23 -2.18
N VAL A 20 14.57 -5.20 -2.79
CA VAL A 20 16.04 -5.28 -2.76
C VAL A 20 16.69 -4.22 -3.65
N LEU A 21 16.21 -3.99 -4.87
CA LEU A 21 16.78 -2.99 -5.78
C LEU A 21 16.51 -1.55 -5.32
N GLU A 22 15.25 -1.21 -5.05
CA GLU A 22 14.87 0.16 -4.70
C GLU A 22 15.22 0.50 -3.25
N GLY A 23 15.21 -0.51 -2.35
CA GLY A 23 15.60 -0.37 -0.95
C GLY A 23 17.11 -0.44 -0.71
N LYS A 24 17.81 -1.48 -1.20
CA LYS A 24 19.24 -1.72 -0.91
C LYS A 24 20.21 -1.14 -1.94
N LEU A 25 19.80 -0.94 -3.20
CA LEU A 25 20.68 -0.44 -4.27
C LEU A 25 20.36 1.00 -4.70
N GLY A 26 19.26 1.58 -4.22
CA GLY A 26 18.92 2.99 -4.48
C GLY A 26 18.51 3.30 -5.92
N VAL A 27 18.26 2.29 -6.76
CA VAL A 27 17.85 2.47 -8.16
C VAL A 27 16.35 2.31 -8.28
N LEU A 28 15.64 3.38 -8.64
CA LEU A 28 14.20 3.35 -8.90
C LEU A 28 13.86 2.67 -10.23
N THR A 29 12.83 1.83 -10.23
CA THR A 29 12.24 1.27 -11.45
C THR A 29 11.50 2.33 -12.27
N ASN A 30 11.28 2.03 -13.56
CA ASN A 30 10.56 2.93 -14.46
C ASN A 30 9.12 3.20 -14.00
N SER A 31 8.45 2.22 -13.40
CA SER A 31 7.10 2.39 -12.84
C SER A 31 7.11 3.40 -11.68
N THR A 32 8.12 3.32 -10.82
CA THR A 32 8.28 4.23 -9.68
C THR A 32 8.54 5.67 -10.15
N LYS A 33 9.39 5.87 -11.16
CA LYS A 33 9.59 7.20 -11.78
C LYS A 33 8.32 7.74 -12.43
N LYS A 34 7.54 6.88 -13.12
CA LYS A 34 6.24 7.27 -13.67
C LYS A 34 5.27 7.71 -12.58
N TYR A 35 5.27 7.04 -11.43
CA TYR A 35 4.45 7.45 -10.29
C TYR A 35 4.88 8.82 -9.73
N GLN A 36 6.19 9.08 -9.61
CA GLN A 36 6.70 10.41 -9.23
C GLN A 36 6.19 11.51 -10.20
N ASN A 37 6.19 11.23 -11.50
CA ASN A 37 5.67 12.18 -12.49
C ASN A 37 4.16 12.43 -12.33
N LEU A 38 3.38 11.42 -11.91
CA LEU A 38 1.96 11.58 -11.59
C LEU A 38 1.79 12.47 -10.36
N LEU A 39 2.59 12.27 -9.30
CA LEU A 39 2.57 13.15 -8.12
C LEU A 39 2.87 14.60 -8.50
N TYR A 40 3.93 14.85 -9.27
CA TYR A 40 4.24 16.21 -9.72
C TYR A 40 3.13 16.85 -10.57
N SER A 41 2.50 16.08 -11.45
CA SER A 41 1.50 16.61 -12.38
C SER A 41 0.12 16.78 -11.75
N LEU A 42 -0.28 15.86 -10.87
CA LEU A 42 -1.66 15.71 -10.42
C LEU A 42 -1.81 15.85 -8.89
N GLY A 43 -0.72 15.77 -8.12
CA GLY A 43 -0.79 15.64 -6.67
C GLY A 43 -1.41 16.84 -5.94
N ASN A 44 -1.40 18.02 -6.57
CA ASN A 44 -2.03 19.25 -6.07
C ASN A 44 -3.37 19.58 -6.73
N ILE A 45 -3.90 18.72 -7.62
CA ILE A 45 -5.18 18.95 -8.32
C ILE A 45 -6.13 17.74 -8.26
N GLY A 46 -5.88 16.79 -7.35
CA GLY A 46 -6.78 15.65 -7.12
C GLY A 46 -6.26 14.28 -7.56
N LEU A 47 -4.97 13.95 -7.32
CA LEU A 47 -4.46 12.61 -7.61
C LEU A 47 -5.10 11.56 -6.69
N HIS A 48 -5.82 10.61 -7.28
CA HIS A 48 -6.29 9.40 -6.58
C HIS A 48 -5.41 8.21 -6.92
N THR A 49 -4.86 7.53 -5.90
CA THR A 49 -4.02 6.34 -6.08
C THR A 49 -4.60 5.15 -5.32
N ASP A 50 -5.03 4.13 -6.06
CA ASP A 50 -5.30 2.80 -5.54
C ASP A 50 -4.09 1.90 -5.81
N ALA A 51 -3.51 1.33 -4.76
CA ALA A 51 -2.32 0.50 -4.87
C ALA A 51 -2.50 -0.83 -4.12
N HIS A 52 -2.45 -1.92 -4.88
CA HIS A 52 -2.59 -3.28 -4.39
C HIS A 52 -1.26 -4.01 -4.43
N SER A 53 -1.00 -4.89 -3.45
CA SER A 53 0.16 -5.79 -3.44
C SER A 53 1.48 -5.05 -3.72
N ARG A 54 2.23 -5.47 -4.75
CA ARG A 54 3.47 -4.82 -5.23
C ARG A 54 3.24 -3.41 -5.78
N GLY A 55 2.05 -3.09 -6.29
CA GLY A 55 1.70 -1.73 -6.72
C GLY A 55 1.91 -0.70 -5.61
N SER A 56 1.68 -1.09 -4.35
CA SER A 56 1.97 -0.22 -3.18
C SER A 56 3.45 0.10 -3.03
N MET A 57 4.37 -0.78 -3.43
CA MET A 57 5.82 -0.50 -3.44
C MET A 57 6.17 0.55 -4.48
N THR A 58 5.51 0.52 -5.64
CA THR A 58 5.74 1.54 -6.69
C THR A 58 5.31 2.93 -6.19
N ALA A 59 4.13 3.04 -5.58
CA ALA A 59 3.65 4.29 -5.01
C ALA A 59 4.49 4.73 -3.79
N GLY A 60 4.74 3.80 -2.88
CA GLY A 60 5.49 4.02 -1.63
C GLY A 60 6.94 4.40 -1.86
N ASN A 61 7.71 3.61 -2.62
CA ASN A 61 9.12 3.93 -2.90
C ASN A 61 9.28 5.22 -3.71
N GLY A 62 8.35 5.50 -4.63
CA GLY A 62 8.36 6.74 -5.41
C GLY A 62 8.17 7.96 -4.52
N SER A 63 7.14 7.91 -3.67
CA SER A 63 6.85 8.97 -2.70
C SER A 63 7.99 9.13 -1.69
N TYR A 64 8.45 8.03 -1.10
CA TYR A 64 9.48 8.02 -0.07
C TYR A 64 10.80 8.56 -0.62
N ASN A 65 11.17 8.18 -1.85
CA ASN A 65 12.34 8.71 -2.51
C ASN A 65 12.26 10.24 -2.70
N LEU A 66 11.11 10.78 -3.10
CA LEU A 66 10.93 12.23 -3.23
C LEU A 66 11.09 12.93 -1.88
N ALA A 67 10.38 12.45 -0.84
CA ALA A 67 10.45 13.03 0.51
C ALA A 67 11.88 12.98 1.07
N LYS A 68 12.59 11.86 0.87
CA LYS A 68 14.00 11.69 1.28
C LYS A 68 14.94 12.69 0.59
N HIS A 69 14.62 13.15 -0.62
CA HIS A 69 15.38 14.18 -1.34
C HIS A 69 14.88 15.60 -1.06
N GLY A 70 14.08 15.80 -0.01
CA GLY A 70 13.62 17.11 0.43
C GLY A 70 12.51 17.70 -0.45
N VAL A 71 11.87 16.89 -1.29
CA VAL A 71 10.68 17.34 -2.03
C VAL A 71 9.51 17.43 -1.06
N HIS A 72 8.74 18.51 -1.15
CA HIS A 72 7.52 18.72 -0.38
C HIS A 72 6.56 19.62 -1.17
N GLY A 73 5.32 19.76 -0.68
CA GLY A 73 4.29 20.62 -1.28
C GLY A 73 3.71 20.20 -2.64
N ILE A 74 3.91 18.95 -3.07
CA ILE A 74 3.46 18.41 -4.36
C ILE A 74 2.21 17.51 -4.27
N ALA A 75 1.78 17.13 -3.06
CA ALA A 75 0.74 16.12 -2.85
C ALA A 75 -0.46 16.62 -2.01
N LYS A 76 -0.80 17.91 -2.08
CA LYS A 76 -1.81 18.55 -1.21
C LYS A 76 -3.22 18.01 -1.41
N GLU A 77 -3.55 17.55 -2.60
CA GLU A 77 -4.86 17.00 -2.97
C GLU A 77 -4.76 15.51 -3.37
N THR A 78 -3.79 14.80 -2.79
CA THR A 78 -3.57 13.38 -3.11
C THR A 78 -4.28 12.48 -2.11
N THR A 79 -5.04 11.49 -2.63
CA THR A 79 -5.63 10.41 -1.82
C THR A 79 -4.97 9.08 -2.16
N ILE A 80 -4.65 8.28 -1.13
CA ILE A 80 -4.04 6.96 -1.29
C ILE A 80 -4.87 5.89 -0.59
N ASN A 81 -5.20 4.83 -1.33
CA ASN A 81 -5.81 3.61 -0.80
C ASN A 81 -4.88 2.42 -1.06
N PHE A 82 -4.56 1.69 0.00
CA PHE A 82 -3.76 0.49 -0.03
C PHE A 82 -4.60 -0.76 0.24
N PHE A 83 -4.38 -1.79 -0.58
CA PHE A 83 -5.07 -3.07 -0.52
C PHE A 83 -4.04 -4.21 -0.46
N GLY A 84 -4.00 -4.96 0.65
CA GLY A 84 -2.95 -5.97 0.88
C GLY A 84 -1.53 -5.51 0.53
N PRO A 85 -1.10 -4.31 0.97
CA PRO A 85 0.08 -3.64 0.42
C PRO A 85 1.40 -4.28 0.87
N ALA A 86 2.32 -4.51 -0.07
CA ALA A 86 3.70 -4.86 0.24
C ALA A 86 4.53 -3.69 0.82
N PHE A 87 4.08 -2.44 0.65
CA PHE A 87 4.67 -1.26 1.30
C PHE A 87 3.99 -0.97 2.64
N ASN A 88 4.72 -0.39 3.59
CA ASN A 88 4.18 -0.07 4.91
C ASN A 88 3.28 1.17 4.84
N ALA A 89 2.04 1.06 5.32
CA ALA A 89 1.03 2.11 5.28
C ALA A 89 1.35 3.26 6.25
N GLN A 90 2.03 3.00 7.37
CA GLN A 90 2.49 4.06 8.27
C GLN A 90 3.59 4.89 7.60
N ASP A 91 4.59 4.23 7.01
CA ASP A 91 5.64 4.91 6.25
C ASP A 91 5.06 5.75 5.11
N MET A 92 4.01 5.25 4.45
CA MET A 92 3.31 5.99 3.40
C MET A 92 2.55 7.20 3.97
N ALA A 93 1.85 7.07 5.09
CA ALA A 93 1.15 8.19 5.74
C ALA A 93 2.13 9.30 6.14
N ASP A 94 3.25 8.93 6.74
CA ASP A 94 4.32 9.84 7.15
C ASP A 94 4.96 10.54 5.94
N THR A 95 5.20 9.78 4.87
CA THR A 95 5.72 10.31 3.60
C THR A 95 4.73 11.27 2.94
N LEU A 96 3.46 10.91 2.89
CA LEU A 96 2.41 11.75 2.28
C LEU A 96 2.22 13.05 3.06
N TYR A 97 2.37 13.00 4.39
CA TYR A 97 2.39 14.17 5.25
C TYR A 97 3.48 15.16 4.83
N ILE A 98 4.71 14.68 4.64
CA ILE A 98 5.84 15.50 4.18
C ILE A 98 5.55 16.07 2.78
N LEU A 99 5.17 15.22 1.83
CA LEU A 99 4.93 15.63 0.44
C LEU A 99 3.77 16.61 0.27
N SER A 100 2.86 16.67 1.24
CA SER A 100 1.67 17.52 1.21
C SER A 100 1.79 18.79 2.07
N ASP A 101 2.95 19.07 2.68
CA ASP A 101 3.11 20.11 3.70
C ASP A 101 2.09 19.98 4.85
N GLY A 102 1.81 18.74 5.27
CA GLY A 102 0.86 18.41 6.34
C GLY A 102 -0.61 18.54 5.96
N LYS A 103 -0.94 18.72 4.66
CA LYS A 103 -2.34 18.77 4.19
C LYS A 103 -3.02 17.42 4.11
N GLN A 104 -2.24 16.35 3.92
CA GLN A 104 -2.71 14.98 3.91
C GLN A 104 -2.07 14.24 5.08
N ASP A 105 -2.89 13.72 5.99
CA ASP A 105 -2.45 13.20 7.28
C ASP A 105 -2.79 11.73 7.50
N TYR A 106 -3.35 11.05 6.50
CA TYR A 106 -3.58 9.61 6.54
C TYR A 106 -3.52 8.96 5.16
N VAL A 107 -3.39 7.64 5.17
CA VAL A 107 -3.73 6.79 4.01
C VAL A 107 -4.79 5.78 4.41
N ASN A 108 -5.57 5.31 3.44
CA ASN A 108 -6.55 4.26 3.67
C ASN A 108 -5.88 2.89 3.52
N LEU A 109 -6.17 1.97 4.44
CA LEU A 109 -5.66 0.61 4.44
C LEU A 109 -6.81 -0.39 4.50
N GLU A 110 -6.75 -1.37 3.62
CA GLU A 110 -7.49 -2.63 3.69
C GLU A 110 -6.47 -3.76 3.64
N ASN A 111 -6.41 -4.56 4.71
CA ASN A 111 -5.42 -5.63 4.80
C ASN A 111 -5.97 -6.81 5.58
N HIS A 112 -5.84 -8.00 5.00
CA HIS A 112 -6.38 -9.20 5.62
C HIS A 112 -5.36 -9.86 6.56
N LYS A 113 -5.82 -10.40 7.70
CA LYS A 113 -4.96 -11.06 8.69
C LYS A 113 -4.07 -12.17 8.12
N TYR A 114 -4.60 -12.93 7.17
CA TYR A 114 -3.90 -14.07 6.56
C TYR A 114 -3.24 -13.73 5.21
N ASP A 115 -3.26 -12.46 4.80
CA ASP A 115 -2.49 -11.98 3.67
C ASP A 115 -1.04 -11.71 4.10
N PHE A 116 -0.12 -12.62 3.74
CA PHE A 116 1.29 -12.48 4.12
C PHE A 116 2.00 -11.33 3.37
N VAL A 117 1.50 -10.88 2.22
CA VAL A 117 2.08 -9.75 1.50
C VAL A 117 1.88 -8.48 2.33
N GLY A 118 0.66 -8.24 2.78
CA GLY A 118 0.36 -7.11 3.67
C GLY A 118 1.01 -7.24 5.05
N THR A 119 0.82 -8.39 5.71
CA THR A 119 1.16 -8.55 7.13
C THR A 119 2.62 -8.89 7.41
N LYS A 120 3.31 -9.62 6.51
CA LYS A 120 4.71 -10.05 6.71
C LYS A 120 5.69 -9.23 5.90
N ILE A 121 5.41 -8.99 4.62
CA ILE A 121 6.30 -8.20 3.75
C ILE A 121 6.13 -6.71 4.07
N GLY A 122 4.92 -6.18 3.97
CA GLY A 122 4.63 -4.77 4.28
C GLY A 122 4.58 -4.45 5.78
N LYS A 123 4.53 -5.46 6.64
CA LYS A 123 4.42 -5.32 8.11
C LYS A 123 3.22 -4.45 8.52
N ASN A 124 2.14 -4.51 7.77
CA ASN A 124 0.94 -3.73 8.00
C ASN A 124 0.02 -4.40 9.03
N PRO A 125 -0.72 -3.62 9.83
CA PRO A 125 -1.81 -4.18 10.63
C PRO A 125 -2.89 -4.76 9.72
N TYR A 126 -3.66 -5.72 10.24
CA TYR A 126 -4.85 -6.21 9.55
C TYR A 126 -6.08 -5.42 9.96
N THR A 127 -7.08 -5.38 9.08
CA THR A 127 -8.32 -4.62 9.27
C THR A 127 -9.56 -5.52 9.26
N PHE A 128 -9.43 -6.75 8.76
CA PHE A 128 -10.44 -7.81 8.81
C PHE A 128 -9.75 -9.19 8.73
N GLU A 129 -10.48 -10.26 9.09
CA GLU A 129 -9.86 -11.58 9.31
C GLU A 129 -10.72 -12.81 8.94
N GLN A 130 -11.90 -12.62 8.34
CA GLN A 130 -12.79 -13.74 8.04
C GLN A 130 -12.18 -14.67 6.97
N ILE A 131 -12.22 -15.97 7.22
CA ILE A 131 -11.84 -17.02 6.28
C ILE A 131 -12.89 -18.13 6.23
N PRO A 132 -12.95 -18.94 5.16
CA PRO A 132 -13.86 -20.09 5.11
C PRO A 132 -13.61 -21.07 6.25
N LEU A 133 -14.68 -21.73 6.71
CA LEU A 133 -14.59 -22.77 7.75
C LEU A 133 -13.62 -23.89 7.32
N GLY A 134 -12.78 -24.34 8.26
CA GLY A 134 -11.74 -25.33 7.97
C GLY A 134 -10.58 -24.78 7.12
N SER A 135 -10.48 -23.46 6.96
CA SER A 135 -9.27 -22.80 6.45
C SER A 135 -8.35 -22.35 7.58
N GLY A 136 -7.14 -21.96 7.23
CA GLY A 136 -6.12 -21.49 8.15
C GLY A 136 -4.93 -20.87 7.41
N PRO A 137 -3.92 -20.38 8.15
CA PRO A 137 -2.80 -19.62 7.59
C PRO A 137 -2.12 -20.28 6.38
N TRP A 138 -1.82 -21.58 6.46
CA TRP A 138 -1.13 -22.32 5.39
C TRP A 138 -1.98 -22.50 4.14
N LYS A 139 -3.29 -22.77 4.31
CA LYS A 139 -4.22 -22.93 3.21
C LYS A 139 -4.44 -21.60 2.49
N GLU A 140 -4.58 -20.51 3.25
CA GLU A 140 -4.72 -19.17 2.67
C GLU A 140 -3.43 -18.71 1.98
N ALA A 141 -2.25 -18.97 2.55
CA ALA A 141 -0.97 -18.71 1.88
C ALA A 141 -0.86 -19.45 0.53
N GLY A 142 -1.26 -20.72 0.48
CA GLY A 142 -1.34 -21.48 -0.77
C GLY A 142 -2.33 -20.87 -1.77
N LYS A 143 -3.51 -20.44 -1.30
CA LYS A 143 -4.50 -19.80 -2.16
C LYS A 143 -4.02 -18.49 -2.75
N ILE A 144 -3.28 -17.68 -1.99
CA ILE A 144 -2.67 -16.43 -2.47
C ILE A 144 -1.79 -16.73 -3.69
N ALA A 145 -0.98 -17.79 -3.65
CA ALA A 145 -0.07 -18.12 -4.75
C ALA A 145 -0.75 -18.76 -5.97
N PHE A 146 -1.82 -19.55 -5.77
CA PHE A 146 -2.28 -20.50 -6.79
C PHE A 146 -3.77 -20.45 -7.13
N SER A 147 -4.57 -19.57 -6.52
CA SER A 147 -6.03 -19.62 -6.72
C SER A 147 -6.74 -18.28 -6.56
N TYR A 148 -7.97 -18.25 -7.07
CA TYR A 148 -8.97 -17.23 -6.77
C TYR A 148 -10.27 -17.94 -6.33
N PRO A 149 -11.00 -17.43 -5.33
CA PRO A 149 -10.74 -16.22 -4.55
C PRO A 149 -9.72 -16.46 -3.42
N SER A 150 -8.95 -15.43 -3.06
CA SER A 150 -7.96 -15.49 -1.98
C SER A 150 -8.01 -14.23 -1.11
N VAL A 151 -7.50 -14.34 0.11
CA VAL A 151 -7.39 -13.20 1.06
C VAL A 151 -6.57 -12.02 0.52
N HIS A 152 -5.71 -12.27 -0.47
CA HIS A 152 -4.90 -11.23 -1.12
C HIS A 152 -5.60 -10.59 -2.33
N ALA A 153 -6.61 -11.23 -2.92
CA ALA A 153 -7.34 -10.71 -4.06
C ALA A 153 -8.71 -10.11 -3.69
N CYS A 154 -9.22 -10.41 -2.50
CA CYS A 154 -10.57 -10.05 -2.05
C CYS A 154 -10.57 -8.80 -1.17
N TYR A 155 -10.44 -7.65 -1.81
CA TYR A 155 -10.48 -6.31 -1.18
C TYR A 155 -11.54 -5.40 -1.83
N GLY A 156 -11.88 -4.29 -1.18
CA GLY A 156 -12.86 -3.32 -1.67
C GLY A 156 -14.26 -3.92 -1.91
N THR A 157 -14.90 -3.51 -3.02
CA THR A 157 -16.20 -4.03 -3.46
C THR A 157 -16.04 -5.29 -4.31
N ALA A 158 -15.24 -6.25 -3.83
CA ALA A 158 -14.98 -7.49 -4.56
C ALA A 158 -16.25 -8.29 -4.86
N SER A 159 -16.11 -9.25 -5.76
CA SER A 159 -17.17 -10.15 -6.24
C SER A 159 -17.95 -10.83 -5.10
N PRO A 160 -19.20 -11.27 -5.34
CA PRO A 160 -19.98 -12.02 -4.34
C PRO A 160 -19.23 -13.21 -3.74
N ILE A 161 -18.43 -13.93 -4.54
CA ILE A 161 -17.64 -15.07 -4.06
C ILE A 161 -16.55 -14.65 -3.07
N CYS A 162 -15.93 -13.48 -3.25
CA CYS A 162 -15.01 -12.90 -2.27
C CYS A 162 -15.74 -12.57 -0.96
N ARG A 163 -16.89 -11.89 -1.03
CA ARG A 163 -17.65 -11.53 0.18
C ARG A 163 -18.19 -12.73 0.94
N GLN A 164 -18.59 -13.78 0.22
CA GLN A 164 -19.02 -15.03 0.84
C GLN A 164 -17.86 -15.75 1.54
N ALA A 165 -16.68 -15.79 0.90
CA ALA A 165 -15.53 -16.51 1.43
C ALA A 165 -14.81 -15.76 2.57
N TYR A 166 -14.63 -14.45 2.44
CA TYR A 166 -13.74 -13.64 3.28
C TYR A 166 -14.44 -12.44 3.95
N GLY A 167 -15.77 -12.36 3.85
CA GLY A 167 -16.54 -11.25 4.41
C GLY A 167 -16.40 -9.95 3.63
N SER A 168 -17.00 -8.89 4.16
CA SER A 168 -16.80 -7.54 3.63
C SER A 168 -15.43 -7.02 4.01
N SER A 169 -14.73 -6.41 3.05
CA SER A 169 -13.50 -5.69 3.35
C SER A 169 -13.77 -4.55 4.34
N ASN A 170 -12.78 -4.25 5.17
CA ASN A 170 -12.84 -3.17 6.14
C ASN A 170 -11.70 -2.18 5.91
N ARG A 171 -12.06 -0.93 5.59
CA ARG A 171 -11.11 0.16 5.37
C ARG A 171 -10.90 0.92 6.65
N VAL A 172 -9.64 1.06 7.06
CA VAL A 172 -9.24 1.93 8.16
C VAL A 172 -8.33 3.03 7.66
N ARG A 173 -8.26 4.13 8.40
CA ARG A 173 -7.29 5.20 8.17
C ARG A 173 -6.06 4.96 9.03
N ILE A 174 -4.89 5.01 8.41
CA ILE A 174 -3.59 5.02 9.08
C ILE A 174 -3.09 6.45 9.06
N TYR A 175 -3.09 7.09 10.23
CA TYR A 175 -2.69 8.49 10.39
C TYR A 175 -1.19 8.64 10.52
N SER A 176 -0.64 9.73 9.99
CA SER A 176 0.76 10.10 10.10
C SER A 176 1.18 10.27 11.56
N THR A 177 2.36 9.75 11.91
CA THR A 177 2.95 9.93 13.24
C THR A 177 3.34 11.39 13.52
N TYR A 178 3.61 12.17 12.46
CA TYR A 178 3.92 13.60 12.58
C TYR A 178 2.76 14.44 13.10
N LEU A 179 1.52 13.98 12.95
CA LEU A 179 0.36 14.68 13.51
C LEU A 179 0.51 14.87 15.03
N GLY A 180 0.92 13.82 15.75
CA GLY A 180 1.14 13.87 17.19
C GLY A 180 2.30 14.78 17.61
N LEU A 181 3.34 14.88 16.77
CA LEU A 181 4.48 15.76 17.01
C LEU A 181 4.13 17.24 16.80
N ASP A 182 3.33 17.57 15.80
CA ASP A 182 2.88 18.93 15.54
C ASP A 182 1.94 19.45 16.65
N TYR A 183 1.13 18.58 17.26
CA TYR A 183 0.34 18.93 18.44
C TYR A 183 1.20 19.21 19.69
N LEU A 184 2.31 18.50 19.85
CA LEU A 184 3.25 18.72 20.96
C LEU A 184 4.15 19.94 20.72
N GLY A 185 4.50 20.22 19.47
CA GLY A 185 5.32 21.37 19.05
C GLY A 185 4.60 22.72 19.09
N ARG A 186 3.27 22.74 19.05
CA ARG A 186 2.45 23.97 19.22
C ARG A 186 2.24 24.39 20.68
N LYS A 187 2.77 23.65 21.66
CA LYS A 187 2.87 24.10 23.06
C LYS A 187 4.20 24.84 23.28
N LYS A 188 4.35 26.03 22.74
CA LYS A 188 5.31 27.05 23.19
C LYS A 188 4.73 28.44 23.02
#